data_AF-A0A521ILA0-F1
#
_entry.id   AF-A0A521ILA0-F1
#
_cell.length_a   1.000
_cell.length_b   1.000
_cell.length_c   1.000
_cell.angle_alpha   90.00
_cell.angle_beta   90.00
_cell.angle_gamma   90.00
#
_symmetry.space_group_name_H-M   'P 1'
#
loop_
_entity.id
_entity.type
_entity.pdbx_description
1 polymer ?
#
loop_
_entity_poly.entity_id
_entity_poly.type
_entity_poly.pdbx_seq_one_letter_code
_entity_poly.pdbx_strand_id
1 'polypeptide(L)'
;LHKVSKELVESYDLISVEDLNVKGMVKNHKLAKHISDASWGTFVRLLEYKADWNNKQIVKINRFYPSSKTCCECGWINQDLNLSIREWTCKNGHILDRDLNAAKNILKEGLKIISSGTGDYTDGDGVRSSNTQLSTKSEAQTISFTVGG
;
A
#
# COMPACT_ATOMS: atom_id res chain seq x y z
N LEU A 1 -17.39 -0.79 14.00
CA LEU A 1 -16.49 0.03 13.15
C LEU A 1 -16.08 1.35 13.81
N HIS A 2 -17.00 2.24 14.22
CA HIS A 2 -16.62 3.56 14.77
C HIS A 2 -15.69 3.51 16.00
N LYS A 3 -15.90 2.58 16.95
CA LYS A 3 -15.01 2.44 18.12
C LYS A 3 -13.58 2.09 17.68
N VAL A 4 -13.44 1.01 16.93
CA VAL A 4 -12.15 0.50 16.42
C VAL A 4 -11.42 1.54 15.56
N SER A 5 -12.10 2.19 14.61
CA SER A 5 -11.44 3.21 13.78
C SER A 5 -11.04 4.46 14.56
N LYS A 6 -11.74 4.78 15.65
CA LYS A 6 -11.33 5.86 16.55
C LYS A 6 -10.08 5.46 17.32
N GLU A 7 -10.11 4.29 17.95
CA GLU A 7 -9.00 3.75 18.74
C GLU A 7 -7.70 3.68 17.94
N LEU A 8 -7.76 3.20 16.69
CA LEU A 8 -6.59 3.14 15.82
C LEU A 8 -6.00 4.52 15.51
N VAL A 9 -6.86 5.50 15.19
CA VAL A 9 -6.42 6.87 14.88
C VAL A 9 -5.87 7.60 16.12
N GLU A 10 -6.39 7.29 17.30
CA GLU A 10 -5.87 7.83 18.57
C GLU A 10 -4.53 7.19 18.96
N SER A 11 -4.31 5.92 18.60
CA SER A 11 -3.13 5.16 19.01
C SER A 11 -1.92 5.30 18.08
N TYR A 12 -2.13 5.63 16.81
CA TYR A 12 -1.08 5.61 15.79
C TYR A 12 -1.04 6.90 14.95
N ASP A 13 0.17 7.41 14.71
CA ASP A 13 0.42 8.57 13.86
C ASP A 13 0.28 8.28 12.36
N LEU A 14 0.49 7.02 12.00
CA LEU A 14 0.51 6.53 10.63
C LEU A 14 -0.13 5.16 10.58
N ILE A 15 -1.06 5.00 9.65
CA ILE A 15 -1.73 3.72 9.38
C ILE A 15 -1.61 3.42 7.89
N SER A 16 -1.00 2.28 7.56
CA SER A 16 -0.93 1.80 6.18
C SER A 16 -1.98 0.73 5.92
N VAL A 17 -2.68 0.84 4.80
CA VAL A 17 -3.72 -0.10 4.37
C VAL A 17 -3.53 -0.48 2.91
N GLU A 18 -4.02 -1.65 2.51
CA GLU A 18 -4.09 -2.00 1.10
C GLU A 18 -5.26 -1.28 0.41
N ASP A 19 -5.02 -0.80 -0.80
CA ASP A 19 -6.12 -0.46 -1.69
C ASP A 19 -6.85 -1.74 -2.12
N LEU A 20 -8.09 -1.95 -1.69
CA LEU A 20 -8.89 -3.12 -2.06
C LEU A 20 -9.96 -2.75 -3.08
N ASN A 21 -10.13 -3.60 -4.10
CA ASN A 21 -11.26 -3.48 -5.04
C ASN A 21 -12.54 -4.03 -4.40
N VAL A 22 -13.05 -3.39 -3.35
CA VAL A 22 -14.21 -3.92 -2.61
C VAL A 22 -15.39 -4.18 -3.55
N LYS A 23 -15.65 -3.25 -4.49
CA LYS A 23 -16.69 -3.40 -5.54
C LYS A 23 -16.46 -4.63 -6.43
N GLY A 24 -15.22 -4.94 -6.78
CA GLY A 24 -14.86 -6.13 -7.55
C GLY A 24 -14.98 -7.41 -6.72
N MET A 25 -14.55 -7.39 -5.45
CA MET A 25 -14.56 -8.54 -4.57
C MET A 25 -15.98 -9.02 -4.25
N VAL A 26 -16.94 -8.11 -4.08
CA VAL A 26 -18.35 -8.46 -3.82
C VAL A 26 -19.06 -9.08 -5.03
N LYS A 27 -18.47 -9.05 -6.23
CA LYS A 27 -19.01 -9.78 -7.39
C LYS A 27 -18.82 -11.29 -7.28
N ASN A 28 -17.90 -11.75 -6.44
CA ASN A 28 -17.75 -13.18 -6.15
C ASN A 28 -18.85 -13.62 -5.16
N HIS A 29 -19.93 -14.21 -5.67
CA HIS A 29 -21.09 -14.61 -4.87
C HIS A 29 -20.76 -15.53 -3.68
N LYS A 30 -19.67 -16.30 -3.74
CA LYS A 30 -19.24 -17.16 -2.61
C LYS A 30 -18.67 -16.36 -1.44
N LEU A 31 -18.06 -15.20 -1.72
CA LEU A 31 -17.38 -14.36 -0.72
C LEU A 31 -18.14 -13.06 -0.42
N ALA A 32 -19.08 -12.68 -1.29
CA ALA A 32 -19.78 -11.40 -1.26
C ALA A 32 -20.40 -11.08 0.11
N LYS A 33 -21.07 -12.07 0.72
CA LYS A 33 -21.68 -11.92 2.04
C LYS A 33 -20.63 -11.57 3.10
N HIS A 34 -19.59 -12.38 3.23
CA HIS A 34 -18.52 -12.16 4.22
C HIS A 34 -17.81 -10.82 4.04
N ILE A 35 -17.55 -10.41 2.80
CA ILE A 35 -16.92 -9.12 2.49
C ILE A 35 -17.84 -7.95 2.87
N SER A 36 -19.14 -8.09 2.58
CA SER A 36 -20.13 -7.05 2.89
C SER A 36 -20.33 -6.91 4.39
N ASP A 37 -20.43 -8.03 5.11
CA ASP A 37 -20.55 -8.08 6.57
C ASP A 37 -19.33 -7.44 7.27
N ALA A 38 -18.13 -7.62 6.71
CA ALA A 38 -16.90 -6.98 7.20
C ALA A 38 -16.86 -5.46 6.98
N SER A 39 -17.67 -4.93 6.04
CA SER A 39 -17.80 -3.49 5.80
C SER A 39 -16.47 -2.75 5.55
N TRP A 40 -15.55 -3.38 4.83
CA TRP A 40 -14.18 -2.88 4.63
C TRP A 40 -14.11 -1.46 4.05
N GLY A 41 -14.88 -1.18 3.00
CA GLY A 41 -14.91 0.16 2.38
C GLY A 41 -15.35 1.24 3.37
N THR A 42 -16.35 0.95 4.20
CA THR A 42 -16.80 1.84 5.28
C THR A 42 -15.72 2.01 6.34
N PHE A 43 -15.01 0.94 6.69
CA PHE A 43 -13.93 1.00 7.68
C PHE A 43 -12.75 1.87 7.22
N VAL A 44 -12.30 1.72 5.97
CA VAL A 44 -11.24 2.56 5.41
C VAL A 44 -11.69 4.03 5.35
N ARG A 45 -12.92 4.30 4.88
CA ARG A 45 -13.48 5.66 4.89
C ARG A 45 -13.49 6.27 6.29
N LEU A 46 -13.84 5.47 7.30
CA LEU A 46 -13.83 5.90 8.71
C LEU A 46 -12.42 6.24 9.21
N LEU A 47 -11.40 5.50 8.79
CA LEU A 47 -10.01 5.79 9.13
C LEU A 47 -9.54 7.09 8.47
N GLU A 48 -9.84 7.26 7.18
CA GLU A 48 -9.44 8.45 6.40
C GLU A 48 -9.92 9.75 7.02
N TYR A 49 -11.23 9.92 7.21
CA TYR A 49 -11.73 11.20 7.71
C TYR A 49 -11.35 11.44 9.18
N LYS A 50 -11.22 10.39 9.99
CA LYS A 50 -10.80 10.54 11.39
C LYS A 50 -9.33 10.89 11.49
N ALA A 51 -8.49 10.28 10.67
CA ALA A 51 -7.08 10.61 10.62
C ALA A 51 -6.88 12.07 10.21
N ASP A 52 -7.59 12.51 9.17
CA ASP A 52 -7.61 13.91 8.74
C ASP A 52 -7.97 14.86 9.89
N TRP A 53 -9.04 14.57 10.63
CA TRP A 53 -9.44 15.38 11.80
C TRP A 53 -8.41 15.43 12.93
N ASN A 54 -7.53 14.43 13.03
CA ASN A 54 -6.56 14.30 14.12
C ASN A 54 -5.11 14.56 13.65
N ASN A 55 -4.92 15.13 12.44
CA ASN A 55 -3.60 15.35 11.82
C ASN A 55 -2.74 14.07 11.76
N LYS A 56 -3.37 12.92 11.47
CA LYS A 56 -2.73 11.61 11.32
C LYS A 56 -2.66 11.23 9.84
N GLN A 57 -1.75 10.32 9.49
CA GLN A 57 -1.57 9.89 8.10
C GLN A 57 -2.20 8.52 7.83
N ILE A 58 -2.96 8.43 6.74
CA ILE A 58 -3.37 7.15 6.13
C ILE A 58 -2.62 6.99 4.82
N VAL A 59 -1.95 5.85 4.64
CA VAL A 59 -1.27 5.51 3.38
C VAL A 59 -1.93 4.29 2.77
N LYS A 60 -2.38 4.42 1.52
CA LYS A 60 -2.84 3.29 0.72
C LYS A 60 -1.69 2.76 -0.11
N ILE A 61 -1.42 1.46 0.00
CA ILE A 61 -0.43 0.79 -0.84
C ILE A 61 -1.09 0.17 -2.07
N ASN A 62 -0.31 -0.08 -3.11
CA ASN A 62 -0.79 -0.70 -4.34
C ASN A 62 -1.43 -2.07 -4.07
N ARG A 63 -2.63 -2.29 -4.59
CA ARG A 63 -3.38 -3.55 -4.47
C ARG A 63 -2.72 -4.81 -5.01
N PHE A 64 -1.81 -4.65 -5.98
CA PHE A 64 -1.09 -5.74 -6.61
C PHE A 64 0.24 -6.03 -5.90
N TYR A 65 0.57 -5.28 -4.86
CA TYR A 65 1.71 -5.56 -4.01
C TYR A 65 1.51 -6.93 -3.32
N PRO A 66 2.45 -7.88 -3.46
CA PRO A 66 2.29 -9.25 -2.96
C PRO A 66 2.54 -9.36 -1.45
N SER A 67 1.82 -8.58 -0.64
CA SER A 67 1.99 -8.46 0.82
C SER A 67 1.98 -9.80 1.56
N SER A 68 0.99 -10.66 1.26
CA SER A 68 0.82 -11.97 1.90
C SER A 68 1.80 -13.03 1.40
N LYS A 69 2.33 -12.86 0.18
CA LYS A 69 3.27 -13.80 -0.46
C LYS A 69 4.73 -13.47 -0.18
N THR A 70 5.04 -12.21 0.11
CA THR A 70 6.39 -11.74 0.39
C THR A 70 6.75 -12.07 1.82
N CYS A 71 7.90 -12.70 2.09
CA CYS A 71 8.38 -12.89 3.44
C CYS A 71 8.78 -11.54 4.05
N CYS A 72 8.16 -11.16 5.15
CA CYS A 72 8.48 -9.92 5.83
C CYS A 72 9.89 -9.88 6.44
N GLU A 73 10.55 -11.03 6.61
CA GLU A 73 11.90 -11.09 7.17
C GLU A 73 13.01 -11.00 6.09
N CYS A 74 12.81 -11.58 4.90
CA CYS A 74 13.86 -11.61 3.85
C CYS A 74 13.45 -11.14 2.46
N GLY A 75 12.17 -10.82 2.23
CA GLY A 75 11.69 -10.34 0.93
C GLY A 75 11.46 -11.42 -0.14
N TRP A 76 11.73 -12.71 0.14
CA TRP A 76 11.40 -13.79 -0.79
C TRP A 76 9.89 -13.88 -1.05
N ILE A 77 9.49 -14.04 -2.31
CA ILE A 77 8.08 -14.12 -2.71
C ILE A 77 7.69 -15.58 -2.97
N ASN A 78 6.76 -16.10 -2.18
CA ASN A 78 6.15 -17.40 -2.38
C ASN A 78 5.10 -17.35 -3.51
N GLN A 79 5.47 -17.79 -4.72
CA GLN A 79 4.57 -17.74 -5.87
C GLN A 79 3.36 -18.69 -5.73
N ASP A 80 3.56 -19.84 -5.07
CA ASP A 80 2.59 -20.95 -4.97
C ASP A 80 1.63 -20.83 -3.78
N LEU A 81 1.65 -19.69 -3.09
CA LEU A 81 0.83 -19.47 -1.91
C LEU A 81 -0.67 -19.32 -2.26
N ASN A 82 -1.47 -20.34 -1.95
CA ASN A 82 -2.93 -20.38 -2.14
C ASN A 82 -3.70 -19.73 -0.97
N LEU A 83 -4.85 -19.09 -1.21
CA LEU A 83 -5.68 -18.42 -0.19
C LEU A 83 -5.99 -19.24 1.07
N SER A 84 -6.12 -20.57 0.99
CA SER A 84 -6.44 -21.43 2.14
C SER A 84 -5.29 -21.59 3.15
N ILE A 85 -4.05 -21.30 2.77
CA ILE A 85 -2.86 -21.54 3.60
C ILE A 85 -2.71 -20.40 4.61
N ARG A 86 -3.02 -20.61 5.89
CA ARG A 86 -2.95 -19.54 6.91
C ARG A 86 -1.55 -19.32 7.48
N GLU A 87 -0.71 -20.34 7.42
CA GLU A 87 0.68 -20.30 7.85
C GLU A 87 1.56 -20.95 6.78
N TRP A 88 2.75 -20.39 6.52
CA TRP A 88 3.70 -20.96 5.55
C TRP A 88 5.15 -20.78 6.01
N THR A 89 6.02 -21.69 5.58
CA THR A 89 7.47 -21.62 5.87
C THR A 89 8.18 -20.92 4.72
N CYS A 90 8.94 -19.88 5.04
CA CYS A 90 9.79 -19.19 4.09
C CYS A 90 11.02 -20.03 3.72
N LYS A 91 11.62 -19.76 2.55
CA LYS A 91 12.88 -20.37 2.11
C LYS A 91 14.03 -20.22 3.12
N ASN A 92 14.02 -19.17 3.95
CA ASN A 92 15.01 -18.96 5.01
C ASN A 92 14.63 -19.59 6.36
N GLY A 93 13.57 -20.40 6.42
CA GLY A 93 13.19 -21.20 7.59
C GLY A 93 12.23 -20.54 8.57
N HIS A 94 11.87 -19.26 8.39
CA HIS A 94 10.85 -18.64 9.25
C HIS A 94 9.46 -19.17 8.94
N ILE A 95 8.71 -19.47 10.00
CA ILE A 95 7.29 -19.78 9.94
C ILE A 95 6.52 -18.46 10.05
N LEU A 96 5.62 -18.21 9.11
CA LEU A 96 4.91 -16.96 8.97
C LEU A 96 3.40 -17.18 9.02
N ASP A 97 2.73 -16.54 9.97
CA ASP A 97 1.29 -16.28 9.87
C ASP A 97 1.05 -15.31 8.70
N ARG A 98 0.13 -15.66 7.81
CA ARG A 98 -0.11 -14.92 6.57
C ARG A 98 -0.51 -13.47 6.84
N ASP A 99 -1.40 -13.24 7.79
CA ASP A 99 -2.01 -11.93 8.01
C ASP A 99 -1.03 -11.01 8.74
N LEU A 100 -0.31 -11.52 9.74
CA LEU A 100 0.76 -10.79 10.42
C LEU A 100 1.89 -10.44 9.45
N ASN A 101 2.27 -11.38 8.58
CA ASN A 101 3.26 -11.15 7.54
C ASN A 101 2.80 -10.05 6.56
N ALA A 102 1.55 -10.14 6.09
CA ALA A 102 0.97 -9.12 5.22
C ALA A 102 0.96 -7.74 5.89
N ALA A 103 0.52 -7.64 7.15
CA ALA A 103 0.49 -6.39 7.91
C ALA A 103 1.89 -5.74 8.03
N LYS A 104 2.92 -6.54 8.35
CA LYS A 104 4.32 -6.06 8.38
C LYS A 104 4.77 -5.53 7.02
N ASN A 105 4.44 -6.22 5.93
CA ASN A 105 4.82 -5.79 4.58
C ASN A 105 4.06 -4.55 4.11
N ILE A 106 2.77 -4.44 4.44
CA ILE A 106 1.95 -3.26 4.14
C ILE A 106 2.54 -2.02 4.82
N LEU A 107 2.92 -2.13 6.10
CA LEU A 107 3.56 -1.04 6.82
C LEU A 107 4.91 -0.67 6.18
N LYS A 108 5.75 -1.67 5.87
CA LYS A 108 7.05 -1.43 5.21
C LYS A 108 6.88 -0.70 3.88
N GLU A 109 5.91 -1.10 3.07
CA GLU A 109 5.64 -0.46 1.78
C GLU A 109 5.06 0.95 1.95
N GLY A 110 4.15 1.15 2.91
CA GLY A 110 3.62 2.47 3.25
C GLY A 110 4.71 3.46 3.68
N LEU A 111 5.68 3.01 4.49
CA LEU A 111 6.81 3.84 4.91
C LEU A 111 7.72 4.21 3.74
N LYS A 112 7.93 3.30 2.77
CA LYS A 112 8.70 3.62 1.56
C LYS A 112 8.03 4.72 0.74
N ILE A 113 6.72 4.66 0.56
CA ILE A 113 5.94 5.67 -0.18
C ILE A 113 6.15 7.06 0.45
N ILE A 114 6.08 7.16 1.78
CA ILE A 114 6.31 8.44 2.47
C ILE A 114 7.75 8.92 2.29
N SER A 115 8.72 8.02 2.40
CA SER A 115 10.14 8.38 2.28
C SER A 115 10.56 8.79 0.87
N SER A 116 9.84 8.34 -0.17
CA SER A 116 10.24 8.52 -1.58
C SER A 116 9.68 9.80 -2.21
N GLY A 117 8.90 10.60 -1.47
CA GLY A 117 8.03 11.62 -2.04
C GLY A 117 6.82 10.96 -2.72
N THR A 118 5.63 11.54 -2.55
CA THR A 118 4.35 10.94 -2.94
C THR A 118 4.32 10.49 -4.40
N GLY A 119 4.43 9.18 -4.64
CA GLY A 119 4.07 8.58 -5.91
C GLY A 119 2.55 8.61 -6.03
N ASP A 120 2.04 9.44 -6.93
CA ASP A 120 0.62 9.74 -7.11
C ASP A 120 -0.24 8.47 -7.32
N TYR A 121 -0.89 7.99 -6.25
CA TYR A 121 -1.91 6.94 -6.32
C TYR A 121 -3.24 7.58 -6.72
N THR A 122 -3.55 7.54 -8.02
CA THR A 122 -4.87 7.94 -8.52
C THR A 122 -5.92 6.94 -8.05
N ASP A 123 -6.89 7.44 -7.28
CA ASP A 123 -8.11 6.74 -6.90
C ASP A 123 -8.67 5.97 -8.13
N GLY A 124 -9.00 4.70 -7.95
CA GLY A 124 -9.26 3.74 -9.03
C GLY A 124 -10.52 3.97 -9.87
N ASP A 125 -10.71 5.16 -10.43
CA ASP A 125 -11.60 5.44 -11.56
C ASP A 125 -10.74 5.66 -12.81
N GLY A 126 -10.94 4.80 -13.82
CA GLY A 126 -10.13 4.81 -15.04
C GLY A 126 -10.25 6.12 -15.81
N VAL A 127 -9.16 6.86 -15.93
CA VAL A 127 -8.99 7.94 -16.90
C VAL A 127 -7.71 7.69 -17.70
N ARG A 128 -7.85 7.62 -19.03
CA ARG A 128 -6.74 7.53 -19.99
C ARG A 128 -5.88 8.79 -19.84
N SER A 129 -4.63 8.64 -19.41
CA SER A 129 -3.66 9.74 -19.40
C SER A 129 -3.36 10.20 -20.82
N SER A 130 -3.85 11.39 -21.17
CA SER A 130 -3.25 12.22 -22.22
C SER A 130 -1.94 12.79 -21.68
N ASN A 131 -0.85 12.49 -22.38
CA ASN A 131 0.46 13.10 -22.19
C ASN A 131 0.36 14.62 -22.08
N THR A 132 0.86 15.18 -20.98
CA THR A 132 1.34 16.55 -20.96
C THR A 132 2.76 16.51 -20.39
N GLN A 133 3.74 16.58 -21.28
CA GLN A 133 5.11 16.88 -20.91
C GLN A 133 5.15 18.30 -20.36
N LEU A 134 5.61 18.47 -19.12
CA LEU A 134 5.99 19.78 -18.61
C LEU A 134 7.51 19.89 -18.63
N SER A 135 7.95 20.76 -19.54
CA SER A 135 9.31 21.19 -19.81
C SER A 135 10.01 21.72 -18.57
N THR A 136 11.17 21.16 -18.21
CA THR A 136 12.17 21.85 -17.41
C THR A 136 13.37 22.15 -18.31
N LYS A 137 13.49 23.41 -18.72
CA LYS A 137 14.71 23.93 -19.34
C LYS A 137 15.81 23.94 -18.29
N SER A 138 16.89 23.23 -18.54
CA SER A 138 18.18 23.46 -17.88
C SER A 138 19.12 24.04 -18.92
N GLU A 139 19.29 25.36 -18.87
CA GLU A 139 20.42 26.05 -19.50
C GLU A 139 21.43 26.37 -18.39
N ALA A 140 22.60 25.75 -18.48
CA ALA A 140 23.86 26.35 -18.05
C ALA A 140 24.99 25.57 -18.72
N GLN A 141 25.61 26.19 -19.73
CA GLN A 141 26.88 25.77 -20.30
C GLN A 141 27.95 26.82 -19.97
N THR A 142 29.20 26.41 -20.17
CA THR A 142 30.49 27.13 -20.07
C THR A 142 31.15 26.99 -18.68
N ILE A 143 32.43 26.65 -18.50
CA ILE A 143 33.63 26.58 -19.36
C ILE A 143 34.58 25.55 -18.71
N SER A 144 35.33 24.76 -19.48
CA SER A 144 36.57 24.15 -18.96
C SER A 144 37.73 24.52 -19.87
N PHE A 145 38.74 25.17 -19.28
CA PHE A 145 39.97 25.56 -19.93
C PHE A 145 40.85 24.32 -20.13
N THR A 146 41.34 24.11 -21.36
CA THR A 146 42.45 23.21 -21.66
C THR A 146 43.76 23.97 -21.59
N VAL A 147 44.70 23.50 -20.76
CA VAL A 147 46.14 23.75 -20.93
C VAL A 147 46.88 22.51 -20.46
N GLY A 148 47.72 21.93 -21.33
CA GLY A 148 48.77 20.99 -20.92
C GLY A 148 49.03 19.86 -21.91
N GLY A 149 49.87 20.13 -22.92
CA GLY A 149 50.40 19.16 -23.87
C GLY A 149 50.99 19.84 -25.10
#